data_AF-A0A3M2BXS4-F1
#
_entry.id   AF-A0A3M2BXS4-F1
#
_cell.length_a   1.000
_cell.length_b   1.000
_cell.length_c   1.000
_cell.angle_alpha   90.00
_cell.angle_beta   90.00
_cell.angle_gamma   90.00
#
_symmetry.space_group_name_H-M   'P 1'
#
loop_
_entity.id
_entity.type
_entity.pdbx_description
1 polymer ?
#
loop_
_entity_poly.entity_id
_entity_poly.type
_entity_poly.pdbx_seq_one_letter_code
_entity_poly.pdbx_strand_id
1 'polypeptide(L)'
;MEPAINPDLPFLDLDVTPGQMWDIGWQEGTSTVQIFSFDPPGTGFDDQRDFPGAPGNNATTLGEARTNLFNAVLGAWGGTLESDVDVDVIVLWLPLPCTAGVGAVLAAAGTTFIFNDDTGILPLADVWYHAALAEAFAGADVTGPPAVDQSGNIDGGDVFVLMNSAIDDECLGPGTGYYYGLDGNPPPNLVDQAPTVLHEIGHGLGFSNFTDETSGGLVAGLPGIFDVFTLDLTTGKTWDQMTDEERRASAVNFRQVVWNGAQANAEAQNLLDPGVPELMINAPASIAGTIEVGGANFGPPLTAAGLSGEIACMKDGVPDVSYLNGCTEATNPQELAGKIALIDRGSCPFTTKVANAQAAGAIGAIIANNAGRGFFTMGGDDPSITIPAVMVGSQDGRRIREAACPETAVYLRDGRFQVSANWALPDGRNGDGVPVPLTSHTTSFWFFNPENLELFVKVLDGCDNPNFNTFWVFAAGLTNVEVTVTVTDTQTGFSRGYFKPFGPPFPPILNTDSFATCP
;
A
#
# COMPACT_ATOMS: atom_id res chain seq x y z
N MET A 1 -8.62 -10.21 7.11
CA MET A 1 -7.26 -9.85 6.67
C MET A 1 -6.91 -10.72 5.49
N GLU A 2 -7.07 -10.17 4.30
CA GLU A 2 -5.98 -10.09 3.33
C GLU A 2 -5.72 -8.61 3.07
N PRO A 3 -4.46 -8.14 3.12
CA PRO A 3 -4.15 -6.81 2.62
C PRO A 3 -4.57 -6.75 1.16
N ALA A 4 -5.28 -5.67 0.81
CA ALA A 4 -5.74 -5.38 -0.54
C ALA A 4 -4.71 -5.79 -1.61
N ILE A 5 -5.20 -6.46 -2.66
CA ILE A 5 -4.50 -6.67 -3.93
C ILE A 5 -3.93 -5.32 -4.37
N ASN A 6 -2.64 -5.15 -4.12
CA ASN A 6 -1.83 -4.07 -4.62
C ASN A 6 -0.82 -4.73 -5.57
N PRO A 7 -0.84 -4.44 -6.88
CA PRO A 7 0.10 -5.00 -7.84
C PRO A 7 1.57 -4.61 -7.57
N ASP A 8 1.83 -3.74 -6.59
CA ASP A 8 3.17 -3.26 -6.21
C ASP A 8 3.71 -3.85 -4.89
N LEU A 9 3.13 -4.94 -4.36
CA LEU A 9 3.75 -5.67 -3.25
C LEU A 9 4.72 -6.72 -3.81
N PRO A 10 6.05 -6.65 -3.57
CA PRO A 10 6.85 -7.86 -3.63
C PRO A 10 6.24 -8.83 -2.62
N PHE A 11 6.17 -10.11 -2.98
CA PHE A 11 5.89 -11.18 -2.02
C PHE A 11 6.87 -11.00 -0.85
N LEU A 12 6.39 -10.36 0.21
CA LEU A 12 6.89 -10.66 1.54
C LEU A 12 6.27 -12.01 1.82
N ASP A 13 7.16 -12.97 2.05
CA ASP A 13 6.88 -14.36 2.35
C ASP A 13 5.48 -14.50 2.96
N LEU A 14 4.66 -15.35 2.34
CA LEU A 14 3.62 -16.01 3.11
C LEU A 14 4.38 -16.87 4.13
N ASP A 15 4.87 -16.24 5.19
CA ASP A 15 5.71 -16.83 6.21
C ASP A 15 4.75 -17.55 7.16
N VAL A 16 4.03 -18.52 6.59
CA VAL A 16 3.33 -19.53 7.38
C VAL A 16 4.43 -20.37 8.00
N THR A 17 4.70 -20.04 9.25
CA THR A 17 5.63 -20.82 10.04
C THR A 17 5.00 -22.19 10.35
N PRO A 18 5.80 -23.25 10.51
CA PRO A 18 5.33 -24.51 11.07
C PRO A 18 4.53 -24.32 12.38
N GLY A 19 4.89 -23.31 13.18
CA GLY A 19 4.15 -22.96 14.41
C GLY A 19 2.71 -22.51 14.16
N GLN A 20 2.45 -21.67 13.15
CA GLN A 20 1.07 -21.28 12.80
C GLN A 20 0.25 -22.47 12.31
N MET A 21 0.89 -23.42 11.63
CA MET A 21 0.26 -24.67 11.21
C MET A 21 -0.12 -25.56 12.39
N TRP A 22 0.74 -25.66 13.40
CA TRP A 22 0.46 -26.43 14.61
C TRP A 22 -0.71 -25.88 15.44
N ASP A 23 -0.87 -24.56 15.49
CA ASP A 23 -2.00 -23.94 16.22
C ASP A 23 -3.36 -24.30 15.63
N ILE A 24 -3.41 -24.62 14.35
CA ILE A 24 -4.62 -25.03 13.64
C ILE A 24 -4.71 -26.55 13.46
N GLY A 25 -3.70 -27.28 13.94
CA GLY A 25 -3.67 -28.74 14.14
C GLY A 25 -3.05 -29.57 13.02
N TRP A 26 -2.43 -28.95 12.03
CA TRP A 26 -1.42 -29.62 11.20
C TRP A 26 -0.19 -29.93 12.06
N GLN A 27 0.50 -31.06 11.92
CA GLN A 27 1.72 -31.38 12.70
C GLN A 27 2.98 -31.42 11.78
N GLU A 28 4.16 -31.91 12.22
CA GLU A 28 5.40 -32.04 11.39
C GLU A 28 5.57 -33.42 10.73
N GLY A 29 5.53 -33.48 9.39
CA GLY A 29 5.58 -34.77 8.67
C GLY A 29 5.80 -34.64 7.17
N THR A 30 5.54 -35.73 6.43
CA THR A 30 5.68 -35.79 4.97
C THR A 30 4.33 -36.10 4.32
N SER A 31 3.47 -35.09 4.19
CA SER A 31 2.21 -35.24 3.45
C SER A 31 2.49 -35.40 1.96
N THR A 32 1.67 -36.18 1.26
CA THR A 32 1.66 -36.14 -0.21
C THR A 32 0.72 -35.03 -0.65
N VAL A 33 1.16 -34.17 -1.57
CA VAL A 33 0.29 -33.21 -2.26
C VAL A 33 0.31 -33.54 -3.74
N GLN A 34 -0.86 -33.69 -4.35
CA GLN A 34 -1.01 -34.15 -5.73
C GLN A 34 -1.79 -33.14 -6.58
N ILE A 35 -1.51 -33.11 -7.88
CA ILE A 35 -2.14 -32.18 -8.82
C ILE A 35 -3.12 -32.93 -9.72
N PHE A 36 -4.30 -32.36 -9.87
CA PHE A 36 -5.31 -32.76 -10.84
C PHE A 36 -5.62 -31.56 -11.73
N SER A 37 -5.64 -31.78 -13.04
CA SER A 37 -6.07 -30.75 -14.00
C SER A 37 -7.14 -31.32 -14.89
N PHE A 38 -8.13 -30.47 -15.18
CA PHE A 38 -9.24 -30.74 -16.09
C PHE A 38 -9.24 -29.73 -17.24
N ASP A 39 -8.08 -29.14 -17.52
CA ASP A 39 -7.90 -28.22 -18.62
C ASP A 39 -8.13 -28.92 -19.97
N PRO A 40 -8.67 -28.23 -20.99
CA PRO A 40 -8.75 -28.77 -22.34
C PRO A 40 -7.38 -29.19 -22.89
N PRO A 41 -7.31 -30.20 -23.78
CA PRO A 41 -6.06 -30.60 -24.42
C PRO A 41 -5.33 -29.41 -25.08
N GLY A 42 -4.01 -29.36 -24.91
CA GLY A 42 -3.17 -28.26 -25.40
C GLY A 42 -3.21 -26.99 -24.57
N THR A 43 -3.80 -27.00 -23.37
CA THR A 43 -3.82 -25.86 -22.43
C THR A 43 -3.32 -26.28 -21.04
N GLY A 44 -3.13 -25.32 -20.14
CA GLY A 44 -2.67 -25.58 -18.77
C GLY A 44 -1.35 -26.35 -18.73
N PHE A 45 -1.33 -27.50 -18.05
CA PHE A 45 -0.16 -28.38 -17.97
C PHE A 45 0.13 -29.16 -19.27
N ASP A 46 -0.81 -29.21 -20.21
CA ASP A 46 -0.64 -29.82 -21.54
C ASP A 46 -0.32 -28.78 -22.63
N ASP A 47 -0.03 -27.53 -22.25
CA ASP A 47 0.27 -26.45 -23.19
C ASP A 47 1.58 -26.72 -23.97
N GLN A 48 1.46 -26.82 -25.29
CA GLN A 48 2.55 -27.20 -26.20
C GLN A 48 3.34 -26.01 -26.75
N ARG A 49 3.08 -24.78 -26.29
CA ARG A 49 3.89 -23.61 -26.70
C ARG A 49 5.35 -23.81 -26.29
N ASP A 50 6.26 -23.43 -27.19
CA ASP A 50 7.70 -23.51 -26.95
C ASP A 50 8.07 -22.72 -25.68
N PHE A 51 8.80 -23.35 -24.77
CA PHE A 51 9.38 -22.70 -23.60
C PHE A 51 10.90 -22.65 -23.73
N PRO A 52 11.52 -21.46 -23.69
CA PRO A 52 12.95 -21.31 -23.93
C PRO A 52 13.84 -21.85 -22.79
N GLY A 53 13.24 -22.37 -21.71
CA GLY A 53 13.93 -22.79 -20.49
C GLY A 53 14.06 -21.64 -19.48
N ALA A 54 14.20 -21.99 -18.20
CA ALA A 54 14.52 -21.06 -17.13
C ALA A 54 15.48 -21.70 -16.11
N PRO A 55 16.23 -20.93 -15.32
CA PRO A 55 17.06 -21.47 -14.24
C PRO A 55 16.30 -22.48 -13.36
N GLY A 56 16.86 -23.67 -13.20
CA GLY A 56 16.23 -24.76 -12.42
C GLY A 56 15.05 -25.47 -13.10
N ASN A 57 14.55 -24.97 -14.24
CA ASN A 57 13.44 -25.56 -14.99
C ASN A 57 13.85 -25.88 -16.44
N ASN A 58 14.18 -27.15 -16.68
CA ASN A 58 14.68 -27.64 -17.97
C ASN A 58 13.57 -28.04 -18.96
N ALA A 59 12.34 -27.57 -18.73
CA ALA A 59 11.22 -27.84 -19.62
C ALA A 59 11.45 -27.31 -21.04
N THR A 60 10.77 -27.92 -22.01
CA THR A 60 10.79 -27.50 -23.42
C THR A 60 9.45 -26.95 -23.89
N THR A 61 8.36 -27.23 -23.17
CA THR A 61 7.04 -26.64 -23.41
C THR A 61 6.56 -25.87 -22.19
N LEU A 62 5.61 -24.95 -22.40
CA LEU A 62 5.02 -24.17 -21.32
C LEU A 62 4.27 -25.05 -20.31
N GLY A 63 3.57 -26.08 -20.78
CA GLY A 63 2.88 -27.05 -19.93
C GLY A 63 3.83 -27.85 -19.04
N GLU A 64 4.97 -28.28 -19.58
CA GLU A 64 6.03 -28.94 -18.80
C GLU A 64 6.66 -27.97 -17.80
N ALA A 65 6.87 -26.70 -18.18
CA ALA A 65 7.42 -25.68 -17.29
C ALA A 65 6.50 -25.43 -16.08
N ARG A 66 5.20 -25.31 -16.33
CA ARG A 66 4.13 -25.20 -15.30
C ARG A 66 4.15 -26.42 -14.38
N THR A 67 4.21 -27.63 -14.94
CA THR A 67 4.22 -28.89 -14.19
C THR A 67 5.42 -28.97 -13.25
N ASN A 68 6.62 -28.65 -13.75
CA ASN A 68 7.84 -28.66 -12.96
C ASN A 68 7.79 -27.67 -11.79
N LEU A 69 7.28 -26.45 -12.03
CA LEU A 69 7.16 -25.43 -10.98
C LEU A 69 6.14 -25.83 -9.93
N PHE A 70 4.95 -26.30 -10.33
CA PHE A 70 3.95 -26.75 -9.37
C PHE A 70 4.48 -27.92 -8.53
N ASN A 71 5.13 -28.92 -9.13
CA ASN A 71 5.73 -30.03 -8.38
C ASN A 71 6.79 -29.56 -7.37
N ALA A 72 7.58 -28.54 -7.72
CA ALA A 72 8.56 -27.96 -6.79
C ALA A 72 7.87 -27.28 -5.59
N VAL A 73 6.82 -26.49 -5.84
CA VAL A 73 6.03 -25.83 -4.80
C VAL A 73 5.27 -26.85 -3.93
N LEU A 74 4.67 -27.87 -4.54
CA LEU A 74 4.01 -28.96 -3.81
C LEU A 74 4.98 -29.76 -2.96
N GLY A 75 6.22 -29.96 -3.42
CA GLY A 75 7.27 -30.57 -2.61
C GLY A 75 7.60 -29.76 -1.36
N ALA A 76 7.55 -28.42 -1.43
CA ALA A 76 7.73 -27.55 -0.28
C ALA A 76 6.58 -27.66 0.72
N TRP A 77 5.33 -27.64 0.24
CA TRP A 77 4.15 -27.90 1.09
C TRP A 77 4.19 -29.31 1.70
N GLY A 78 4.38 -30.36 0.91
CA GLY A 78 4.43 -31.74 1.41
C GLY A 78 5.55 -32.00 2.43
N GLY A 79 6.66 -31.26 2.36
CA GLY A 79 7.72 -31.30 3.38
C GLY A 79 7.42 -30.50 4.66
N THR A 80 6.36 -29.69 4.65
CA THR A 80 5.93 -28.85 5.79
C THR A 80 4.70 -29.43 6.49
N LEU A 81 3.77 -30.03 5.73
CA LEU A 81 2.50 -30.58 6.23
C LEU A 81 2.68 -31.98 6.83
N GLU A 82 2.09 -32.26 7.99
CA GLU A 82 1.82 -33.63 8.47
C GLU A 82 0.35 -34.01 8.31
N SER A 83 0.11 -34.97 7.44
CA SER A 83 -1.16 -35.65 7.25
C SER A 83 -0.87 -37.03 6.68
N ASP A 84 -1.56 -38.05 7.19
CA ASP A 84 -1.59 -39.39 6.58
C ASP A 84 -2.57 -39.46 5.40
N VAL A 85 -3.26 -38.35 5.10
CA VAL A 85 -4.18 -38.18 3.98
C VAL A 85 -3.52 -37.33 2.90
N ASP A 86 -3.53 -37.82 1.67
CA ASP A 86 -3.03 -37.08 0.50
C ASP A 86 -3.89 -35.83 0.29
N VAL A 87 -3.25 -34.70 -0.05
CA VAL A 87 -3.95 -33.46 -0.38
C VAL A 87 -4.10 -33.34 -1.90
N ASP A 88 -5.33 -33.36 -2.38
CA ASP A 88 -5.68 -33.33 -3.80
C ASP A 88 -5.97 -31.90 -4.27
N VAL A 89 -5.06 -31.35 -5.09
CA VAL A 89 -5.11 -29.97 -5.59
C VAL A 89 -5.57 -29.95 -7.04
N ILE A 90 -6.76 -29.40 -7.26
CA ILE A 90 -7.30 -29.14 -8.59
C ILE A 90 -6.73 -27.81 -9.10
N VAL A 91 -6.15 -27.81 -10.30
CA VAL A 91 -5.60 -26.61 -10.94
C VAL A 91 -6.20 -26.44 -12.33
N LEU A 92 -6.77 -25.27 -12.59
CA LEU A 92 -7.26 -24.89 -13.92
C LEU A 92 -6.61 -23.60 -14.41
N TRP A 93 -6.39 -23.52 -15.71
CA TRP A 93 -5.78 -22.39 -16.39
C TRP A 93 -6.81 -21.67 -17.26
N LEU A 94 -7.28 -20.53 -16.76
CA LEU A 94 -8.38 -19.79 -17.39
C LEU A 94 -8.01 -18.30 -17.43
N PRO A 95 -8.52 -17.52 -18.40
CA PRO A 95 -8.32 -16.08 -18.39
C PRO A 95 -9.11 -15.46 -17.22
N LEU A 96 -8.40 -14.83 -16.28
CA LEU A 96 -8.97 -14.03 -15.19
C LEU A 96 -8.84 -12.53 -15.51
N PRO A 97 -9.52 -11.63 -14.75
CA PRO A 97 -9.44 -10.20 -14.99
C PRO A 97 -8.00 -9.69 -15.07
N CYS A 98 -7.66 -9.08 -16.21
CA CYS A 98 -6.36 -8.50 -16.47
C CYS A 98 -6.54 -7.26 -17.36
N THR A 99 -5.94 -6.15 -16.96
CA THR A 99 -6.00 -4.89 -17.70
C THR A 99 -4.64 -4.22 -17.70
N ALA A 100 -4.03 -4.11 -18.89
CA ALA A 100 -2.73 -3.48 -19.08
C ALA A 100 -2.68 -2.07 -18.46
N GLY A 101 -1.63 -1.80 -17.69
CA GLY A 101 -1.44 -0.53 -16.99
C GLY A 101 -2.38 -0.27 -15.81
N VAL A 102 -3.26 -1.23 -15.45
CA VAL A 102 -4.17 -1.13 -14.30
C VAL A 102 -3.88 -2.23 -13.28
N GLY A 103 -3.78 -3.49 -13.72
CA GLY A 103 -3.50 -4.63 -12.84
C GLY A 103 -4.14 -5.93 -13.33
N ALA A 104 -3.86 -7.02 -12.64
CA ALA A 104 -4.43 -8.33 -12.94
C ALA A 104 -4.65 -9.15 -11.67
N VAL A 105 -5.62 -10.06 -11.72
CA VAL A 105 -5.70 -11.20 -10.80
C VAL A 105 -4.71 -12.24 -11.30
N LEU A 106 -3.70 -12.59 -10.49
CA LEU A 106 -2.70 -13.59 -10.89
C LEU A 106 -3.28 -15.00 -10.79
N ALA A 107 -3.92 -15.27 -9.67
CA ALA A 107 -4.61 -16.52 -9.41
C ALA A 107 -5.72 -16.31 -8.38
N ALA A 108 -6.49 -17.36 -8.13
CA ALA A 108 -7.45 -17.42 -7.05
C ALA A 108 -7.60 -18.86 -6.60
N ALA A 109 -7.64 -19.09 -5.29
CA ALA A 109 -7.79 -20.42 -4.75
C ALA A 109 -8.63 -20.45 -3.47
N GLY A 110 -9.01 -21.66 -3.10
CA GLY A 110 -9.74 -21.93 -1.87
C GLY A 110 -9.94 -23.42 -1.69
N THR A 111 -10.66 -23.77 -0.63
CA THR A 111 -11.05 -25.16 -0.41
C THR A 111 -12.28 -25.52 -1.24
N THR A 112 -12.32 -26.75 -1.72
CA THR A 112 -13.46 -27.34 -2.45
C THR A 112 -14.66 -27.59 -1.55
N PHE A 113 -14.41 -27.99 -0.30
CA PHE A 113 -15.43 -28.29 0.71
C PHE A 113 -15.11 -27.66 2.05
N ILE A 114 -16.17 -27.36 2.79
CA ILE A 114 -16.07 -26.97 4.19
C ILE A 114 -16.82 -27.98 5.05
N PHE A 115 -16.21 -28.37 6.15
CA PHE A 115 -16.75 -29.37 7.06
C PHE A 115 -17.00 -28.76 8.42
N ASN A 116 -18.10 -29.17 9.03
CA ASN A 116 -18.32 -29.08 10.46
C ASN A 116 -18.65 -30.48 10.96
N ASP A 117 -18.38 -30.75 12.23
CA ASP A 117 -18.60 -32.07 12.81
C ASP A 117 -19.20 -31.97 14.21
N ASP A 118 -20.28 -32.73 14.42
CA ASP A 118 -20.92 -32.93 15.73
C ASP A 118 -20.56 -34.30 16.34
N THR A 119 -19.76 -35.11 15.64
CA THR A 119 -19.38 -36.48 16.06
C THR A 119 -18.14 -36.51 16.96
N GLY A 120 -17.39 -35.40 17.04
CA GLY A 120 -16.23 -35.21 17.93
C GLY A 120 -14.90 -35.70 17.34
N ILE A 121 -14.86 -35.92 16.03
CA ILE A 121 -13.64 -36.19 15.26
C ILE A 121 -12.84 -34.89 15.10
N LEU A 122 -13.52 -33.79 14.80
CA LEU A 122 -12.88 -32.48 14.70
C LEU A 122 -12.66 -31.85 16.09
N PRO A 123 -11.56 -31.11 16.32
CA PRO A 123 -11.19 -30.65 17.66
C PRO A 123 -12.17 -29.67 18.32
N LEU A 124 -12.82 -28.84 17.51
CA LEU A 124 -13.83 -27.88 17.94
C LEU A 124 -15.11 -28.10 17.14
N ALA A 125 -16.23 -28.20 17.86
CA ALA A 125 -17.58 -28.20 17.28
C ALA A 125 -18.03 -26.76 16.95
N ASP A 126 -19.15 -26.64 16.22
CA ASP A 126 -19.77 -25.36 15.86
C ASP A 126 -18.87 -24.38 15.07
N VAL A 127 -17.85 -24.90 14.37
CA VAL A 127 -16.97 -24.12 13.48
C VAL A 127 -16.78 -24.81 12.13
N TRP A 128 -16.43 -24.04 11.10
CA TRP A 128 -16.08 -24.56 9.77
C TRP A 128 -14.59 -24.82 9.61
N TYR A 129 -14.24 -25.95 9.00
CA TYR A 129 -12.89 -26.34 8.60
C TYR A 129 -12.79 -26.47 7.09
N HIS A 130 -11.64 -26.11 6.53
CA HIS A 130 -11.27 -26.45 5.16
C HIS A 130 -11.13 -27.97 4.99
N ALA A 131 -11.37 -28.47 3.78
CA ALA A 131 -11.34 -29.90 3.46
C ALA A 131 -10.07 -30.59 3.95
N ALA A 132 -8.90 -30.15 3.46
CA ALA A 132 -7.61 -30.74 3.80
C ALA A 132 -7.37 -30.83 5.32
N LEU A 133 -7.76 -29.80 6.08
CA LEU A 133 -7.61 -29.78 7.54
C LEU A 133 -8.60 -30.74 8.23
N ALA A 134 -9.85 -30.78 7.78
CA ALA A 134 -10.85 -31.70 8.31
C ALA A 134 -10.45 -33.16 8.07
N GLU A 135 -9.93 -33.46 6.88
CA GLU A 135 -9.45 -34.78 6.49
C GLU A 135 -8.21 -35.20 7.29
N ALA A 136 -7.26 -34.28 7.50
CA ALA A 136 -6.11 -34.53 8.35
C ALA A 136 -6.53 -34.94 9.78
N PHE A 137 -7.51 -34.26 10.37
CA PHE A 137 -8.06 -34.67 11.68
C PHE A 137 -8.85 -35.97 11.63
N ALA A 138 -9.60 -36.22 10.56
CA ALA A 138 -10.37 -37.44 10.38
C ALA A 138 -9.48 -38.67 10.10
N GLY A 139 -8.26 -38.47 9.60
CA GLY A 139 -7.37 -39.52 9.11
C GLY A 139 -7.95 -40.27 7.91
N ALA A 140 -8.81 -39.61 7.12
CA ALA A 140 -9.45 -40.18 5.95
C ALA A 140 -9.79 -39.10 4.92
N ASP A 141 -9.60 -39.44 3.64
CA ASP A 141 -10.13 -38.69 2.50
C ASP A 141 -11.66 -38.85 2.47
N VAL A 142 -12.39 -37.75 2.69
CA VAL A 142 -13.86 -37.71 2.74
C VAL A 142 -14.47 -36.96 1.56
N THR A 143 -13.69 -36.14 0.86
CA THR A 143 -14.08 -35.46 -0.38
C THR A 143 -14.02 -36.41 -1.59
N GLY A 144 -13.12 -37.40 -1.53
CA GLY A 144 -12.79 -38.32 -2.61
C GLY A 144 -11.91 -37.66 -3.67
N PRO A 145 -11.25 -38.47 -4.53
CA PRO A 145 -10.36 -37.94 -5.54
C PRO A 145 -11.12 -37.09 -6.57
N PRO A 146 -10.51 -35.99 -7.08
CA PRO A 146 -11.12 -35.14 -8.09
C PRO A 146 -11.63 -35.92 -9.30
N ALA A 147 -12.91 -35.73 -9.63
CA ALA A 147 -13.54 -36.37 -10.77
C ALA A 147 -14.59 -35.46 -11.43
N VAL A 148 -14.81 -35.67 -12.73
CA VAL A 148 -15.92 -35.02 -13.43
C VAL A 148 -17.19 -35.84 -13.24
N ASP A 149 -18.21 -35.24 -12.62
CA ASP A 149 -19.51 -35.85 -12.41
C ASP A 149 -20.28 -36.04 -13.74
N GLN A 150 -21.43 -36.72 -13.68
CA GLN A 150 -22.27 -36.97 -14.88
C GLN A 150 -22.86 -35.69 -15.48
N SER A 151 -22.83 -34.58 -14.75
CA SER A 151 -23.31 -33.26 -15.19
C SER A 151 -22.18 -32.39 -15.77
N GLY A 152 -20.94 -32.87 -15.75
CA GLY A 152 -19.76 -32.15 -16.23
C GLY A 152 -19.13 -31.20 -15.21
N ASN A 153 -19.54 -31.27 -13.93
CA ASN A 153 -18.91 -30.50 -12.85
C ASN A 153 -17.72 -31.28 -12.29
N ILE A 154 -16.69 -30.57 -11.87
CA ILE A 154 -15.60 -31.17 -11.09
C ILE A 154 -16.09 -31.28 -9.65
N ASP A 155 -15.99 -32.48 -9.09
CA ASP A 155 -16.38 -32.84 -7.73
C ASP A 155 -15.19 -33.55 -7.04
N GLY A 156 -15.15 -33.52 -5.70
CA GLY A 156 -14.03 -34.03 -4.90
C GLY A 156 -12.81 -33.09 -4.83
N GLY A 157 -11.70 -33.62 -4.35
CA GLY A 157 -10.47 -32.88 -4.04
C GLY A 157 -10.58 -31.98 -2.82
N ASP A 158 -9.47 -31.39 -2.41
CA ASP A 158 -9.36 -30.56 -1.20
C ASP A 158 -9.22 -29.07 -1.51
N VAL A 159 -8.42 -28.78 -2.53
CA VAL A 159 -7.98 -27.43 -2.90
C VAL A 159 -8.29 -27.20 -4.35
N PHE A 160 -8.81 -26.02 -4.66
CA PHE A 160 -9.07 -25.59 -6.02
C PHE A 160 -8.30 -24.32 -6.31
N VAL A 161 -7.54 -24.31 -7.41
CA VAL A 161 -6.67 -23.21 -7.84
C VAL A 161 -7.02 -22.82 -9.28
N LEU A 162 -7.27 -21.54 -9.48
CA LEU A 162 -7.43 -20.91 -10.80
C LEU A 162 -6.19 -20.08 -11.10
N MET A 163 -5.44 -20.45 -12.13
CA MET A 163 -4.31 -19.67 -12.62
C MET A 163 -4.74 -18.80 -13.80
N ASN A 164 -4.36 -17.51 -13.78
CA ASN A 164 -4.68 -16.61 -14.89
C ASN A 164 -3.84 -16.91 -16.13
N SER A 165 -4.43 -17.62 -17.09
CA SER A 165 -3.74 -17.95 -18.35
C SER A 165 -3.42 -16.72 -19.20
N ALA A 166 -4.14 -15.60 -19.02
CA ALA A 166 -3.96 -14.40 -19.83
C ALA A 166 -2.63 -13.69 -19.54
N ILE A 167 -2.00 -13.95 -18.40
CA ILE A 167 -0.69 -13.38 -18.05
C ILE A 167 0.37 -13.84 -19.05
N ASP A 168 0.39 -15.13 -19.39
CA ASP A 168 1.29 -15.68 -20.42
C ASP A 168 0.93 -15.26 -21.85
N ASP A 169 -0.25 -14.66 -22.03
CA ASP A 169 -0.70 -14.05 -23.28
C ASP A 169 -0.43 -12.53 -23.31
N GLU A 170 0.54 -12.07 -22.50
CA GLU A 170 1.03 -10.69 -22.44
C GLU A 170 -0.06 -9.66 -22.06
N CYS A 171 -1.06 -10.05 -21.26
CA CYS A 171 -2.19 -9.17 -20.92
C CYS A 171 -1.78 -7.93 -20.09
N LEU A 172 -0.61 -7.97 -19.42
CA LEU A 172 -0.02 -6.83 -18.70
C LEU A 172 0.81 -5.91 -19.59
N GLY A 173 1.03 -6.29 -20.85
CA GLY A 173 1.78 -5.54 -21.85
C GLY A 173 2.82 -6.39 -22.58
N PRO A 174 3.42 -5.87 -23.66
CA PRO A 174 4.34 -6.64 -24.48
C PRO A 174 5.52 -7.20 -23.70
N GLY A 175 5.78 -8.50 -23.87
CA GLY A 175 6.87 -9.21 -23.19
C GLY A 175 6.64 -9.49 -21.70
N THR A 176 5.42 -9.33 -21.19
CA THR A 176 5.05 -9.75 -19.83
C THR A 176 4.61 -11.21 -19.80
N GLY A 177 4.68 -11.84 -18.64
CA GLY A 177 4.28 -13.25 -18.47
C GLY A 177 4.65 -13.78 -17.09
N TYR A 178 4.39 -15.07 -16.85
CA TYR A 178 4.91 -15.72 -15.66
C TYR A 178 6.38 -16.13 -15.84
N TYR A 179 7.13 -16.01 -14.76
CA TYR A 179 8.45 -16.59 -14.61
C TYR A 179 8.33 -17.99 -14.01
N TYR A 180 8.86 -18.98 -14.72
CA TYR A 180 8.80 -20.40 -14.35
C TYR A 180 10.14 -20.97 -13.88
N GLY A 181 11.13 -20.11 -13.59
CA GLY A 181 12.39 -20.54 -12.99
C GLY A 181 12.24 -20.85 -11.51
N LEU A 182 13.12 -21.69 -10.97
CA LEU A 182 13.10 -22.16 -9.57
C LEU A 182 14.15 -21.50 -8.69
N ASP A 183 14.76 -20.40 -9.15
CA ASP A 183 15.85 -19.71 -8.46
C ASP A 183 15.39 -18.43 -7.73
N GLY A 184 14.10 -18.07 -7.84
CA GLY A 184 13.52 -16.88 -7.22
C GLY A 184 14.05 -15.55 -7.78
N ASN A 185 14.62 -15.54 -8.99
CA ASN A 185 15.19 -14.34 -9.61
C ASN A 185 14.49 -14.00 -10.94
N PRO A 186 13.20 -13.61 -10.90
CA PRO A 186 12.47 -13.25 -12.12
C PRO A 186 13.09 -12.01 -12.81
N PRO A 187 13.14 -11.97 -14.14
CA PRO A 187 13.37 -10.73 -14.88
C PRO A 187 12.32 -9.65 -14.53
N PRO A 188 12.64 -8.35 -14.61
CA PRO A 188 11.75 -7.27 -14.17
C PRO A 188 10.36 -7.21 -14.82
N ASN A 189 10.20 -7.84 -15.99
CA ASN A 189 8.97 -7.86 -16.78
C ASN A 189 8.13 -9.14 -16.56
N LEU A 190 8.61 -10.10 -15.76
CA LEU A 190 7.92 -11.36 -15.49
C LEU A 190 7.49 -11.43 -14.02
N VAL A 191 6.32 -12.02 -13.80
CA VAL A 191 5.77 -12.26 -12.45
C VAL A 191 6.27 -13.60 -11.94
N ASP A 192 6.89 -13.65 -10.77
CA ASP A 192 7.32 -14.91 -10.18
C ASP A 192 6.13 -15.80 -9.83
N GLN A 193 6.06 -16.96 -10.48
CA GLN A 193 4.92 -17.83 -10.32
C GLN A 193 5.03 -18.72 -9.08
N ALA A 194 6.24 -19.10 -8.67
CA ALA A 194 6.44 -19.97 -7.51
C ALA A 194 5.79 -19.41 -6.23
N PRO A 195 6.01 -18.14 -5.83
CA PRO A 195 5.38 -17.59 -4.65
C PRO A 195 3.87 -17.36 -4.85
N THR A 196 3.41 -17.11 -6.08
CA THR A 196 1.97 -17.06 -6.39
C THR A 196 1.32 -18.40 -6.11
N VAL A 197 1.84 -19.50 -6.65
CA VAL A 197 1.29 -20.84 -6.45
C VAL A 197 1.35 -21.27 -4.98
N LEU A 198 2.45 -20.94 -4.30
CA LEU A 198 2.60 -21.23 -2.87
C LEU A 198 1.49 -20.54 -2.05
N HIS A 199 1.27 -19.25 -2.33
CA HIS A 199 0.22 -18.44 -1.69
C HIS A 199 -1.17 -19.02 -1.90
N GLU A 200 -1.54 -19.32 -3.15
CA GLU A 200 -2.87 -19.80 -3.50
C GLU A 200 -3.19 -21.16 -2.89
N ILE A 201 -2.22 -22.08 -2.88
CA ILE A 201 -2.40 -23.37 -2.21
C ILE A 201 -2.61 -23.17 -0.71
N GLY A 202 -1.93 -22.19 -0.11
CA GLY A 202 -2.16 -21.77 1.27
C GLY A 202 -3.63 -21.51 1.55
N HIS A 203 -4.34 -20.75 0.70
CA HIS A 203 -5.77 -20.49 0.89
C HIS A 203 -6.61 -21.76 1.02
N GLY A 204 -6.34 -22.76 0.17
CA GLY A 204 -7.05 -24.04 0.19
C GLY A 204 -6.71 -24.93 1.39
N LEU A 205 -5.47 -24.89 1.86
CA LEU A 205 -4.99 -25.64 3.03
C LEU A 205 -5.54 -25.12 4.36
N GLY A 206 -6.23 -23.97 4.35
CA GLY A 206 -6.67 -23.30 5.57
C GLY A 206 -5.87 -22.05 5.89
N PHE A 207 -5.43 -21.29 4.90
CA PHE A 207 -4.96 -19.90 5.10
C PHE A 207 -5.92 -18.94 4.42
N SER A 208 -7.20 -19.11 4.70
CA SER A 208 -8.26 -18.22 4.25
C SER A 208 -9.38 -18.19 5.27
N ASN A 209 -10.03 -17.05 5.40
CA ASN A 209 -11.15 -16.88 6.31
C ASN A 209 -12.49 -17.04 5.55
N PHE A 210 -13.51 -17.61 6.22
CA PHE A 210 -14.86 -17.77 5.67
C PHE A 210 -15.79 -16.58 5.96
N THR A 211 -15.45 -15.74 6.93
CA THR A 211 -16.21 -14.52 7.25
C THR A 211 -16.17 -13.55 6.06
N ASP A 212 -17.33 -13.09 5.59
CA ASP A 212 -17.42 -12.01 4.61
C ASP A 212 -16.93 -10.70 5.23
N GLU A 213 -15.80 -10.19 4.76
CA GLU A 213 -15.17 -8.99 5.33
C GLU A 213 -15.96 -7.69 5.07
N THR A 214 -16.84 -7.68 4.06
CA THR A 214 -17.67 -6.52 3.73
C THR A 214 -18.85 -6.41 4.67
N SER A 215 -19.50 -7.53 5.00
CA SER A 215 -20.67 -7.56 5.88
C SER A 215 -20.32 -7.89 7.33
N GLY A 216 -19.21 -8.59 7.56
CA GLY A 216 -18.86 -9.29 8.79
C GLY A 216 -19.65 -10.59 9.00
N GLY A 217 -20.41 -11.04 8.01
CA GLY A 217 -21.31 -12.18 8.11
C GLY A 217 -20.59 -13.53 8.05
N LEU A 218 -21.14 -14.50 8.78
CA LEU A 218 -20.65 -15.88 8.83
C LEU A 218 -21.36 -16.80 7.85
N VAL A 219 -20.62 -17.77 7.30
CA VAL A 219 -21.21 -18.85 6.51
C VAL A 219 -22.12 -19.69 7.40
N ALA A 220 -23.41 -19.74 7.03
CA ALA A 220 -24.45 -20.45 7.79
C ALA A 220 -24.52 -20.08 9.29
N GLY A 221 -24.02 -18.90 9.67
CA GLY A 221 -24.02 -18.43 11.06
C GLY A 221 -22.96 -19.05 11.97
N LEU A 222 -22.02 -19.84 11.43
CA LEU A 222 -20.92 -20.44 12.19
C LEU A 222 -19.58 -19.80 11.81
N PRO A 223 -18.69 -19.54 12.79
CA PRO A 223 -17.35 -19.05 12.52
C PRO A 223 -16.51 -20.10 11.79
N GLY A 224 -15.50 -19.66 11.04
CA GLY A 224 -14.40 -20.53 10.62
C GLY A 224 -13.48 -20.83 11.79
N ILE A 225 -12.73 -21.93 11.70
CA ILE A 225 -11.75 -22.30 12.73
C ILE A 225 -10.73 -21.17 13.02
N PHE A 226 -10.38 -20.35 12.03
CA PHE A 226 -9.43 -19.24 12.20
C PHE A 226 -10.02 -17.99 12.86
N ASP A 227 -11.35 -17.84 12.88
CA ASP A 227 -12.00 -16.74 13.59
C ASP A 227 -11.75 -16.85 15.12
N VAL A 228 -11.53 -18.08 15.62
CA VAL A 228 -11.20 -18.38 17.02
C VAL A 228 -9.83 -17.82 17.42
N PHE A 229 -8.91 -17.67 16.46
CA PHE A 229 -7.55 -17.18 16.70
C PHE A 229 -7.33 -15.74 16.22
N THR A 230 -8.28 -15.18 15.47
CA THR A 230 -8.20 -13.80 14.97
C THR A 230 -8.66 -12.82 16.04
N LEU A 231 -7.70 -12.16 16.72
CA LEU A 231 -7.95 -11.26 17.84
C LEU A 231 -7.85 -9.79 17.40
N ASP A 232 -8.82 -8.98 17.81
CA ASP A 232 -8.71 -7.52 17.73
C ASP A 232 -8.26 -6.94 19.07
N LEU A 233 -7.08 -6.32 19.09
CA LEU A 233 -6.47 -5.73 20.27
C LEU A 233 -7.21 -4.49 20.80
N THR A 234 -7.98 -3.81 19.97
CA THR A 234 -8.77 -2.64 20.40
C THR A 234 -9.96 -3.07 21.24
N THR A 235 -10.63 -4.17 20.83
CA THR A 235 -11.81 -4.69 21.55
C THR A 235 -11.48 -5.77 22.57
N GLY A 236 -10.33 -6.45 22.41
CA GLY A 236 -9.94 -7.61 23.20
C GLY A 236 -10.75 -8.88 22.89
N LYS A 237 -11.45 -8.92 21.75
CA LYS A 237 -12.30 -10.06 21.32
C LYS A 237 -11.70 -10.77 20.12
N THR A 238 -11.89 -12.08 20.07
CA THR A 238 -11.69 -12.88 18.87
C THR A 238 -12.91 -12.79 17.95
N TRP A 239 -12.75 -13.06 16.65
CA TRP A 239 -13.80 -12.86 15.65
C TRP A 239 -15.02 -13.77 15.86
N ASP A 240 -14.86 -14.94 16.48
CA ASP A 240 -15.97 -15.81 16.90
C ASP A 240 -16.85 -15.18 17.99
N GLN A 241 -16.31 -14.24 18.77
CA GLN A 241 -17.02 -13.53 19.85
C GLN A 241 -17.66 -12.21 19.41
N MET A 242 -17.42 -11.81 18.16
CA MET A 242 -17.84 -10.53 17.62
C MET A 242 -19.20 -10.62 16.92
N THR A 243 -19.92 -9.50 16.95
CA THR A 243 -21.03 -9.26 16.02
C THR A 243 -20.50 -8.99 14.60
N ASP A 244 -21.36 -9.10 13.59
CA ASP A 244 -21.01 -8.77 12.20
C ASP A 244 -20.44 -7.35 12.06
N GLU A 245 -21.02 -6.38 12.77
CA GLU A 245 -20.53 -5.00 12.74
C GLU A 245 -19.13 -4.87 13.35
N GLU A 246 -18.87 -5.57 14.46
CA GLU A 246 -17.55 -5.60 15.09
C GLU A 246 -16.51 -6.27 14.20
N ARG A 247 -16.84 -7.41 13.56
CA ARG A 247 -15.93 -8.08 12.60
C ARG A 247 -15.62 -7.19 11.41
N ARG A 248 -16.62 -6.57 10.80
CA ARG A 248 -16.43 -5.64 9.67
C ARG A 248 -15.53 -4.45 10.05
N ALA A 249 -15.67 -3.94 11.27
CA ALA A 249 -14.80 -2.88 11.78
C ALA A 249 -13.37 -3.40 12.03
N SER A 250 -13.26 -4.59 12.63
CA SER A 250 -11.99 -5.25 12.91
C SER A 250 -11.22 -5.57 11.63
N ALA A 251 -11.87 -6.08 10.58
CA ALA A 251 -11.24 -6.47 9.31
C ALA A 251 -10.36 -5.38 8.67
N VAL A 252 -10.65 -4.11 8.95
CA VAL A 252 -9.90 -2.95 8.46
C VAL A 252 -9.15 -2.19 9.57
N ASN A 253 -9.08 -2.75 10.78
CA ASN A 253 -8.43 -2.17 11.95
C ASN A 253 -6.92 -2.43 11.92
N PHE A 254 -6.23 -1.63 11.10
CA PHE A 254 -4.81 -1.78 10.80
C PHE A 254 -3.93 -1.96 12.06
N ARG A 255 -3.09 -3.00 12.05
CA ARG A 255 -2.18 -3.40 13.16
C ARG A 255 -2.84 -3.72 14.50
N GLN A 256 -4.17 -3.72 14.54
CA GLN A 256 -4.92 -4.10 15.73
C GLN A 256 -5.53 -5.49 15.59
N VAL A 257 -5.53 -6.09 14.40
CA VAL A 257 -5.90 -7.49 14.21
C VAL A 257 -4.65 -8.34 14.18
N VAL A 258 -4.59 -9.33 15.06
CA VAL A 258 -3.43 -10.20 15.25
C VAL A 258 -3.87 -11.65 15.36
N TRP A 259 -2.92 -12.55 15.10
CA TRP A 259 -3.10 -13.97 15.37
C TRP A 259 -2.79 -14.26 16.84
N ASN A 260 -3.71 -14.91 17.56
CA ASN A 260 -3.59 -15.23 18.99
C ASN A 260 -3.49 -16.74 19.25
N GLY A 261 -2.70 -17.43 18.42
CA GLY A 261 -2.32 -18.84 18.62
C GLY A 261 -1.13 -18.98 19.58
N ALA A 262 -1.05 -20.09 20.31
CA ALA A 262 -0.03 -20.28 21.35
C ALA A 262 1.36 -20.54 20.75
N GLN A 263 1.43 -21.34 19.68
CA GLN A 263 2.67 -21.67 18.98
C GLN A 263 3.16 -20.50 18.13
N ALA A 264 2.27 -19.84 17.40
CA ALA A 264 2.58 -18.62 16.66
C ALA A 264 3.17 -17.53 17.57
N ASN A 265 2.61 -17.35 18.78
CA ASN A 265 3.16 -16.42 19.76
C ASN A 265 4.54 -16.85 20.30
N ALA A 266 4.79 -18.16 20.42
CA ALA A 266 6.09 -18.68 20.83
C ALA A 266 7.15 -18.50 19.73
N GLU A 267 6.81 -18.80 18.49
CA GLU A 267 7.71 -18.71 17.34
C GLU A 267 7.94 -17.28 16.87
N ALA A 268 6.97 -16.38 17.02
CA ALA A 268 7.13 -14.96 16.70
C ALA A 268 8.34 -14.33 17.42
N GLN A 269 8.69 -14.82 18.61
CA GLN A 269 9.86 -14.34 19.36
C GLN A 269 11.20 -14.75 18.73
N ASN A 270 11.20 -15.80 17.89
CA ASN A 270 12.39 -16.32 17.22
C ASN A 270 12.60 -15.69 15.83
N LEU A 271 11.53 -15.16 15.22
CA LEU A 271 11.49 -14.71 13.84
C LEU A 271 11.39 -13.19 13.69
N LEU A 272 10.66 -12.52 14.58
CA LEU A 272 10.48 -11.07 14.51
C LEU A 272 11.61 -10.36 15.24
N ASP A 273 12.30 -9.47 14.54
CA ASP A 273 13.22 -8.53 15.18
C ASP A 273 12.43 -7.68 16.21
N PRO A 274 12.92 -7.52 17.44
CA PRO A 274 12.21 -6.76 18.45
C PRO A 274 12.13 -5.28 18.08
N GLY A 275 10.92 -4.82 17.79
CA GLY A 275 10.57 -3.40 17.73
C GLY A 275 9.72 -3.03 16.52
N VAL A 276 8.65 -2.29 16.77
CA VAL A 276 7.95 -1.56 15.71
C VAL A 276 8.76 -0.28 15.45
N PRO A 277 9.16 0.03 14.21
CA PRO A 277 9.82 1.30 13.96
C PRO A 277 8.85 2.45 14.26
N GLU A 278 9.32 3.42 15.03
CA GLU A 278 8.56 4.57 15.48
C GLU A 278 9.26 5.87 15.05
N LEU A 279 8.46 6.89 14.73
CA LEU A 279 8.91 8.27 14.60
C LEU A 279 8.49 9.05 15.84
N MET A 280 9.46 9.57 16.57
CA MET A 280 9.23 10.47 17.70
C MET A 280 9.39 11.93 17.26
N ILE A 281 8.27 12.66 17.22
CA ILE A 281 8.25 14.09 16.92
C ILE A 281 8.43 14.86 18.24
N ASN A 282 9.58 15.52 18.38
CA ASN A 282 9.91 16.27 19.60
C ASN A 282 9.30 17.68 19.63
N ALA A 283 9.08 18.29 18.45
CA ALA A 283 8.59 19.66 18.30
C ALA A 283 8.02 19.89 16.90
N PRO A 284 7.15 20.91 16.71
CA PRO A 284 6.54 21.74 17.74
C PRO A 284 5.54 20.97 18.61
N ALA A 285 5.21 21.51 19.79
CA ALA A 285 4.31 20.84 20.75
C ALA A 285 2.92 20.53 20.19
N SER A 286 2.48 21.24 19.13
CA SER A 286 1.20 21.00 18.45
C SER A 286 1.13 19.66 17.71
N ILE A 287 2.27 19.07 17.35
CA ILE A 287 2.36 17.77 16.66
C ILE A 287 3.31 16.79 17.36
N ALA A 288 3.76 17.12 18.56
CA ALA A 288 4.68 16.28 19.31
C ALA A 288 4.00 14.96 19.74
N GLY A 289 4.75 13.87 19.67
CA GLY A 289 4.26 12.53 19.98
C GLY A 289 5.03 11.43 19.25
N THR A 290 4.67 10.20 19.56
CA THR A 290 5.19 9.02 18.88
C THR A 290 4.16 8.53 17.89
N ILE A 291 4.57 8.29 16.65
CA ILE A 291 3.74 7.66 15.63
C ILE A 291 4.46 6.44 15.09
N GLU A 292 3.69 5.40 14.78
CA GLU A 292 4.24 4.24 14.09
C GLU A 292 4.57 4.58 12.63
N VAL A 293 5.58 3.88 12.09
CA VAL A 293 6.01 4.07 10.70
C VAL A 293 6.20 2.74 9.96
N GLY A 294 6.20 2.80 8.64
CA GLY A 294 6.64 1.72 7.76
C GLY A 294 8.14 1.83 7.53
N GLY A 295 8.85 0.69 7.51
CA GLY A 295 10.27 0.66 7.15
C GLY A 295 10.51 0.74 5.64
N ALA A 296 11.74 0.47 5.22
CA ALA A 296 12.13 0.29 3.83
C ALA A 296 12.98 -0.98 3.70
N ASN A 297 12.79 -1.74 2.62
CA ASN A 297 13.61 -2.91 2.28
C ASN A 297 14.90 -2.53 1.51
N PHE A 298 15.19 -1.24 1.40
CA PHE A 298 16.38 -0.69 0.79
C PHE A 298 17.03 0.33 1.72
N GLY A 299 18.31 0.61 1.49
CA GLY A 299 19.09 1.40 2.43
C GLY A 299 19.36 0.65 3.75
N PRO A 300 20.09 1.27 4.68
CA PRO A 300 20.36 0.67 5.98
C PRO A 300 19.07 0.57 6.82
N PRO A 301 18.86 -0.54 7.54
CA PRO A 301 17.74 -0.67 8.46
C PRO A 301 17.86 0.33 9.61
N LEU A 302 16.73 0.70 10.19
CA LEU A 302 16.72 1.44 11.46
C LEU A 302 17.32 0.56 12.56
N THR A 303 18.20 1.14 13.37
CA THR A 303 18.77 0.47 14.53
C THR A 303 18.15 1.01 15.81
N ALA A 304 18.29 0.30 16.93
CA ALA A 304 17.85 0.76 18.25
C ALA A 304 18.48 2.10 18.68
N ALA A 305 19.60 2.51 18.07
CA ALA A 305 20.19 3.83 18.32
C ALA A 305 19.34 4.98 17.72
N GLY A 306 18.49 4.67 16.73
CA GLY A 306 17.66 5.62 16.01
C GLY A 306 18.44 6.60 15.13
N LEU A 307 17.70 7.48 14.48
CA LEU A 307 18.22 8.65 13.77
C LEU A 307 17.47 9.89 14.28
N SER A 308 18.19 10.95 14.59
CA SER A 308 17.60 12.23 15.01
C SER A 308 18.10 13.37 14.14
N GLY A 309 17.19 14.21 13.67
CA GLY A 309 17.49 15.37 12.85
C GLY A 309 16.27 16.26 12.71
N GLU A 310 16.47 17.50 12.26
CA GLU A 310 15.38 18.37 11.85
C GLU A 310 14.73 17.81 10.57
N ILE A 311 13.42 17.99 10.43
CA ILE A 311 12.70 17.62 9.21
C ILE A 311 12.69 18.83 8.26
N ALA A 312 13.00 18.60 6.98
CA ALA A 312 12.88 19.60 5.92
C ALA A 312 12.24 18.97 4.67
N CYS A 313 11.37 19.70 3.98
CA CYS A 313 10.69 19.17 2.81
C CYS A 313 11.59 19.26 1.59
N MET A 314 11.68 18.16 0.87
CA MET A 314 12.42 18.13 -0.38
C MET A 314 11.57 18.77 -1.47
N LYS A 315 12.01 19.91 -1.98
CA LYS A 315 11.38 20.56 -3.13
C LYS A 315 12.02 20.04 -4.40
N ASP A 316 11.22 19.69 -5.40
CA ASP A 316 11.71 19.26 -6.70
C ASP A 316 11.17 20.16 -7.82
N GLY A 317 11.76 20.08 -9.01
CA GLY A 317 11.44 20.98 -10.13
C GLY A 317 10.14 20.63 -10.86
N VAL A 318 9.38 19.66 -10.37
CA VAL A 318 8.20 19.13 -11.06
C VAL A 318 6.96 19.87 -10.58
N PRO A 319 6.21 20.55 -11.47
CA PRO A 319 4.96 21.19 -11.10
C PRO A 319 3.87 20.13 -10.92
N ASP A 320 3.79 19.56 -9.72
CA ASP A 320 2.65 18.81 -9.22
C ASP A 320 1.96 19.57 -8.07
N VAL A 321 1.02 18.91 -7.38
CA VAL A 321 0.19 19.56 -6.36
C VAL A 321 1.01 20.03 -5.15
N SER A 322 2.17 19.43 -4.86
CA SER A 322 2.98 19.78 -3.69
C SER A 322 4.40 20.28 -3.98
N TYR A 323 4.95 20.04 -5.16
CA TYR A 323 6.37 20.19 -5.50
C TYR A 323 7.31 19.38 -4.58
N LEU A 324 6.77 18.39 -3.85
CA LEU A 324 7.51 17.61 -2.86
C LEU A 324 7.67 16.13 -3.22
N ASN A 325 7.42 15.74 -4.47
CA ASN A 325 7.43 14.33 -4.83
C ASN A 325 8.86 13.75 -4.96
N GLY A 326 9.90 14.59 -5.07
CA GLY A 326 11.29 14.12 -5.12
C GLY A 326 11.64 13.26 -6.34
N CYS A 327 10.89 13.35 -7.43
CA CYS A 327 11.14 12.59 -8.66
C CYS A 327 12.26 13.17 -9.51
N THR A 328 12.61 14.43 -9.26
CA THR A 328 13.77 15.11 -9.84
C THR A 328 14.78 15.52 -8.77
N GLU A 329 15.94 16.00 -9.20
CA GLU A 329 16.96 16.55 -8.31
C GLU A 329 16.36 17.64 -7.40
N ALA A 330 16.73 17.61 -6.12
CA ALA A 330 16.25 18.59 -5.16
C ALA A 330 16.65 20.00 -5.59
N THR A 331 15.70 20.93 -5.55
CA THR A 331 15.93 22.35 -5.86
C THR A 331 16.37 23.15 -4.63
N ASN A 332 16.26 22.56 -3.43
CA ASN A 332 16.64 23.14 -2.15
C ASN A 332 17.69 22.32 -1.37
N PRO A 333 18.80 21.87 -1.98
CA PRO A 333 19.75 20.97 -1.31
C PRO A 333 20.38 21.56 -0.05
N GLN A 334 20.55 22.88 0.02
CA GLN A 334 21.07 23.57 1.20
C GLN A 334 20.11 23.49 2.41
N GLU A 335 18.80 23.33 2.16
CA GLU A 335 17.80 23.14 3.23
C GLU A 335 17.78 21.68 3.72
N LEU A 336 18.20 20.72 2.90
CA LEU A 336 18.16 19.28 3.18
C LEU A 336 19.46 18.74 3.81
N ALA A 337 20.60 19.37 3.54
CA ALA A 337 21.90 18.91 4.02
C ALA A 337 21.93 18.73 5.56
N GLY A 338 22.20 17.50 6.01
CA GLY A 338 22.24 17.15 7.44
C GLY A 338 20.86 16.97 8.10
N LYS A 339 19.77 17.03 7.34
CA LYS A 339 18.38 16.94 7.82
C LYS A 339 17.68 15.67 7.32
N ILE A 340 16.50 15.41 7.86
CA ILE A 340 15.61 14.33 7.42
C ILE A 340 14.66 14.90 6.36
N ALA A 341 14.71 14.36 5.15
CA ALA A 341 13.90 14.83 4.03
C ALA A 341 12.45 14.33 4.15
N LEU A 342 11.46 15.22 4.15
CA LEU A 342 10.05 14.88 3.95
C LEU A 342 9.71 14.92 2.46
N ILE A 343 9.13 13.84 1.94
CA ILE A 343 8.85 13.66 0.51
C ILE A 343 7.45 13.05 0.33
N ASP A 344 6.65 13.53 -0.61
CA ASP A 344 5.33 12.98 -0.88
C ASP A 344 5.41 11.72 -1.77
N ARG A 345 4.55 10.73 -1.46
CA ARG A 345 4.38 9.53 -2.29
C ARG A 345 3.64 9.87 -3.60
N GLY A 346 4.12 9.28 -4.70
CA GLY A 346 3.50 9.35 -6.03
C GLY A 346 4.53 9.56 -7.12
N SER A 347 4.10 9.48 -8.39
CA SER A 347 4.85 9.85 -9.60
C SER A 347 6.12 9.07 -9.96
N CYS A 348 6.89 8.56 -8.99
CA CYS A 348 8.13 7.81 -9.20
C CYS A 348 8.40 6.82 -8.04
N PRO A 349 9.33 5.85 -8.23
CA PRO A 349 9.69 4.86 -7.20
C PRO A 349 10.26 5.46 -5.91
N PHE A 350 10.13 4.74 -4.79
CA PHE A 350 10.67 5.18 -3.50
C PHE A 350 12.19 5.31 -3.50
N THR A 351 12.90 4.39 -4.16
CA THR A 351 14.36 4.44 -4.29
C THR A 351 14.82 5.72 -4.97
N THR A 352 14.16 6.14 -6.06
CA THR A 352 14.44 7.42 -6.73
C THR A 352 14.30 8.61 -5.78
N LYS A 353 13.21 8.66 -5.00
CA LYS A 353 12.96 9.74 -4.02
C LYS A 353 14.07 9.83 -2.98
N VAL A 354 14.42 8.70 -2.38
CA VAL A 354 15.41 8.62 -1.31
C VAL A 354 16.82 8.85 -1.85
N ALA A 355 17.14 8.36 -3.05
CA ALA A 355 18.41 8.64 -3.72
C ALA A 355 18.58 10.13 -4.03
N ASN A 356 17.53 10.84 -4.47
CA ASN A 356 17.60 12.27 -4.70
C ASN A 356 17.74 13.07 -3.39
N ALA A 357 17.05 12.66 -2.31
CA ALA A 357 17.25 13.25 -0.99
C ALA A 357 18.67 13.03 -0.46
N GLN A 358 19.22 11.82 -0.64
CA GLN A 358 20.60 11.49 -0.30
C GLN A 358 21.59 12.36 -1.10
N ALA A 359 21.38 12.52 -2.41
CA ALA A 359 22.22 13.37 -3.26
C ALA A 359 22.20 14.84 -2.80
N ALA A 360 21.08 15.28 -2.23
CA ALA A 360 20.93 16.60 -1.61
C ALA A 360 21.55 16.72 -0.20
N GLY A 361 22.14 15.63 0.33
CA GLY A 361 22.82 15.60 1.62
C GLY A 361 21.92 15.30 2.82
N ALA A 362 20.68 14.83 2.60
CA ALA A 362 19.84 14.37 3.69
C ALA A 362 20.48 13.17 4.41
N ILE A 363 20.22 13.03 5.71
CA ILE A 363 20.72 11.92 6.55
C ILE A 363 19.68 10.82 6.76
N GLY A 364 18.45 11.04 6.29
CA GLY A 364 17.33 10.11 6.32
C GLY A 364 16.15 10.67 5.52
N ALA A 365 15.15 9.84 5.26
CA ALA A 365 13.95 10.25 4.53
C ALA A 365 12.66 9.77 5.22
N ILE A 366 11.63 10.62 5.18
CA ILE A 366 10.25 10.32 5.57
C ILE A 366 9.38 10.47 4.32
N ILE A 367 8.77 9.38 3.89
CA ILE A 367 7.80 9.40 2.80
C ILE A 367 6.39 9.58 3.37
N ALA A 368 5.71 10.64 2.99
CA ALA A 368 4.31 10.88 3.32
C ALA A 368 3.40 10.13 2.33
N ASN A 369 2.65 9.14 2.82
CA ASN A 369 1.72 8.39 1.98
C ASN A 369 0.59 9.30 1.44
N ASN A 370 0.08 8.99 0.26
CA ASN A 370 -0.94 9.79 -0.44
C ASN A 370 -2.37 9.22 -0.36
N ALA A 371 -2.55 8.03 0.24
CA ALA A 371 -3.85 7.38 0.39
C ALA A 371 -4.00 6.68 1.75
N GLY A 372 -5.20 6.73 2.32
CA GLY A 372 -5.56 6.03 3.56
C GLY A 372 -4.85 6.53 4.82
N ARG A 373 -5.14 5.92 5.98
CA ARG A 373 -4.45 6.20 7.25
C ARG A 373 -3.18 5.37 7.45
N GLY A 374 -3.02 4.28 6.68
CA GLY A 374 -1.91 3.34 6.84
C GLY A 374 -0.61 3.81 6.20
N PHE A 375 0.45 3.12 6.60
CA PHE A 375 1.77 3.10 5.99
C PHE A 375 2.14 1.64 5.74
N PHE A 376 3.15 1.38 4.93
CA PHE A 376 3.62 0.04 4.61
C PHE A 376 5.14 0.06 4.42
N THR A 377 5.75 -1.12 4.40
CA THR A 377 7.18 -1.24 4.12
C THR A 377 7.46 -0.88 2.67
N MET A 378 8.31 0.12 2.45
CA MET A 378 8.65 0.59 1.11
C MET A 378 9.59 -0.40 0.41
N GLY A 379 9.19 -0.87 -0.77
CA GLY A 379 10.00 -1.75 -1.62
C GLY A 379 10.87 -1.00 -2.63
N GLY A 380 11.89 -1.69 -3.14
CA GLY A 380 12.79 -1.25 -4.20
C GLY A 380 14.20 -1.82 -4.04
N ASP A 381 14.97 -1.83 -5.11
CA ASP A 381 16.39 -2.24 -5.11
C ASP A 381 17.25 -1.11 -5.67
N ASP A 382 18.07 -0.51 -4.80
CA ASP A 382 19.11 0.45 -5.16
C ASP A 382 20.23 0.39 -4.11
N PRO A 383 21.34 -0.30 -4.41
CA PRO A 383 22.44 -0.49 -3.46
C PRO A 383 23.24 0.79 -3.20
N SER A 384 22.97 1.88 -3.91
CA SER A 384 23.63 3.18 -3.69
C SER A 384 23.01 3.98 -2.55
N ILE A 385 21.82 3.59 -2.07
CA ILE A 385 21.14 4.25 -0.95
C ILE A 385 21.79 3.82 0.37
N THR A 386 22.28 4.79 1.13
CA THR A 386 23.03 4.64 2.38
C THR A 386 22.41 5.40 3.56
N ILE A 387 21.23 5.99 3.36
CA ILE A 387 20.43 6.65 4.40
C ILE A 387 19.17 5.84 4.71
N PRO A 388 18.72 5.76 5.97
CA PRO A 388 17.49 5.08 6.33
C PRO A 388 16.26 5.86 5.82
N ALA A 389 15.20 5.13 5.49
CA ALA A 389 13.93 5.72 5.05
C ALA A 389 12.75 5.07 5.77
N VAL A 390 11.74 5.88 6.07
CA VAL A 390 10.48 5.43 6.68
C VAL A 390 9.26 6.03 5.98
N MET A 391 8.10 5.42 6.15
CA MET A 391 6.82 5.94 5.66
C MET A 391 5.89 6.29 6.81
N VAL A 392 5.20 7.43 6.68
CA VAL A 392 4.09 7.83 7.57
C VAL A 392 2.76 7.78 6.80
N GLY A 393 1.66 7.60 7.54
CA GLY A 393 0.32 7.67 6.98
C GLY A 393 -0.03 9.09 6.45
N SER A 394 -1.04 9.20 5.58
CA SER A 394 -1.34 10.47 4.89
C SER A 394 -1.72 11.63 5.83
N GLN A 395 -2.38 11.34 6.96
CA GLN A 395 -2.77 12.36 7.93
C GLN A 395 -1.56 12.89 8.70
N ASP A 396 -0.66 12.01 9.12
CA ASP A 396 0.55 12.41 9.83
C ASP A 396 1.55 13.08 8.89
N GLY A 397 1.69 12.58 7.65
CA GLY A 397 2.45 13.26 6.60
C GLY A 397 1.99 14.70 6.36
N ARG A 398 0.68 14.94 6.31
CA ARG A 398 0.12 16.30 6.22
C ARG A 398 0.47 17.15 7.44
N ARG A 399 0.29 16.62 8.66
CA ARG A 399 0.60 17.34 9.91
C ARG A 399 2.09 17.72 9.99
N ILE A 400 2.97 16.80 9.63
CA ILE A 400 4.42 17.02 9.60
C ILE A 400 4.75 18.09 8.55
N ARG A 401 4.18 18.00 7.35
CA ARG A 401 4.40 18.99 6.28
C ARG A 401 3.99 20.40 6.68
N GLU A 402 2.79 20.56 7.24
CA GLU A 402 2.26 21.85 7.72
C GLU A 402 3.17 22.48 8.79
N ALA A 403 3.82 21.67 9.62
CA ALA A 403 4.71 22.15 10.69
C ALA A 403 6.15 22.38 10.24
N ALA A 404 6.72 21.48 9.44
CA ALA A 404 8.11 21.51 9.01
C ALA A 404 8.35 22.48 7.86
N CYS A 405 7.35 22.67 7.01
CA CYS A 405 7.46 23.40 5.75
C CYS A 405 6.14 24.10 5.43
N PRO A 406 5.67 25.01 6.30
CA PRO A 406 4.47 25.77 6.00
C PRO A 406 4.64 26.43 4.63
N GLU A 407 3.74 26.14 3.69
CA GLU A 407 3.73 26.83 2.40
C GLU A 407 3.64 28.34 2.69
N THR A 408 4.45 29.14 2.01
CA THR A 408 4.40 30.62 2.11
C THR A 408 3.75 31.24 0.88
N ALA A 409 3.42 30.40 -0.09
CA ALA A 409 2.74 30.75 -1.33
C ALA A 409 1.87 29.59 -1.80
N VAL A 410 0.77 29.90 -2.50
CA VAL A 410 -0.13 28.91 -3.12
C VAL A 410 -0.26 29.19 -4.61
N TYR A 411 -0.42 28.14 -5.41
CA TYR A 411 -0.68 28.27 -6.83
C TYR A 411 -2.18 28.14 -7.13
N LEU A 412 -2.73 29.17 -7.76
CA LEU A 412 -4.11 29.22 -8.22
C LEU A 412 -4.15 29.08 -9.75
N ARG A 413 -5.31 28.69 -10.28
CA ARG A 413 -5.60 28.54 -11.72
C ARG A 413 -4.62 27.58 -12.38
N ASP A 414 -4.63 26.33 -11.91
CA ASP A 414 -3.83 25.23 -12.48
C ASP A 414 -2.32 25.56 -12.56
N GLY A 415 -1.79 26.16 -11.50
CA GLY A 415 -0.36 26.50 -11.42
C GLY A 415 0.02 27.89 -11.95
N ARG A 416 -0.90 28.59 -12.62
CA ARG A 416 -0.57 29.85 -13.30
C ARG A 416 -0.27 31.02 -12.37
N PHE A 417 -1.00 31.16 -11.27
CA PHE A 417 -0.83 32.32 -10.38
C PHE A 417 -0.30 31.89 -9.02
N GLN A 418 0.96 32.22 -8.74
CA GLN A 418 1.52 32.09 -7.41
C GLN A 418 1.07 33.28 -6.55
N VAL A 419 0.50 33.01 -5.38
CA VAL A 419 0.01 34.04 -4.45
C VAL A 419 0.69 33.85 -3.10
N SER A 420 1.32 34.90 -2.59
CA SER A 420 1.90 34.95 -1.23
C SER A 420 1.43 36.19 -0.47
N ALA A 421 1.54 36.15 0.85
CA ALA A 421 1.32 37.30 1.72
C ALA A 421 2.48 37.41 2.71
N ASN A 422 3.02 38.60 2.93
CA ASN A 422 3.99 38.87 3.99
C ASN A 422 3.37 39.87 4.97
N TRP A 423 3.59 39.69 6.28
CA TRP A 423 3.09 40.59 7.31
C TRP A 423 4.23 41.22 8.13
N ALA A 424 3.99 42.40 8.68
CA ALA A 424 4.90 43.08 9.60
C ALA A 424 4.18 43.82 10.74
N LEU A 425 4.87 43.95 11.86
CA LEU A 425 4.46 44.67 13.06
C LEU A 425 5.39 45.87 13.33
N PRO A 426 4.92 46.92 14.04
CA PRO A 426 5.73 48.11 14.31
C PRO A 426 6.96 47.86 15.19
N ASP A 427 6.99 46.73 15.91
CA ASP A 427 8.12 46.32 16.75
C ASP A 427 9.24 45.62 15.96
N GLY A 428 9.11 45.54 14.63
CA GLY A 428 10.09 44.94 13.72
C GLY A 428 9.89 43.45 13.48
N ARG A 429 8.95 42.79 14.16
CA ARG A 429 8.58 41.40 13.83
C ARG A 429 7.88 41.38 12.48
N ASN A 430 8.25 40.41 11.65
CA ASN A 430 7.64 40.16 10.36
C ASN A 430 7.63 38.65 10.09
N GLY A 431 6.88 38.24 9.07
CA GLY A 431 6.83 36.85 8.64
C GLY A 431 5.99 36.67 7.39
N ASP A 432 5.94 35.43 6.92
CA ASP A 432 5.08 35.03 5.82
C ASP A 432 3.70 34.64 6.35
N GLY A 433 2.67 34.93 5.56
CA GLY A 433 1.35 34.36 5.75
C GLY A 433 1.32 32.97 5.12
N VAL A 434 0.69 32.04 5.81
CA VAL A 434 0.56 30.67 5.36
C VAL A 434 -0.79 30.51 4.65
N PRO A 435 -0.83 30.08 3.38
CA PRO A 435 -2.05 29.94 2.64
C PRO A 435 -2.84 28.70 3.10
N VAL A 436 -4.15 28.81 3.02
CA VAL A 436 -5.11 27.72 3.16
C VAL A 436 -5.92 27.71 1.86
N PRO A 437 -5.61 26.79 0.92
CA PRO A 437 -6.34 26.67 -0.33
C PRO A 437 -7.83 26.39 -0.06
N LEU A 438 -8.71 27.15 -0.71
CA LEU A 438 -10.17 26.99 -0.56
C LEU A 438 -10.80 26.42 -1.83
N THR A 439 -10.37 26.91 -2.99
CA THR A 439 -10.73 26.40 -4.32
C THR A 439 -9.54 26.56 -5.27
N SER A 440 -9.64 26.05 -6.51
CA SER A 440 -8.61 26.24 -7.54
C SER A 440 -8.31 27.70 -7.89
N HIS A 441 -9.14 28.66 -7.46
CA HIS A 441 -9.01 30.08 -7.77
C HIS A 441 -9.12 30.97 -6.52
N THR A 442 -9.13 30.39 -5.31
CA THR A 442 -9.33 31.14 -4.07
C THR A 442 -8.55 30.51 -2.92
N THR A 443 -7.88 31.35 -2.15
CA THR A 443 -7.11 30.98 -0.96
C THR A 443 -7.43 31.92 0.19
N SER A 444 -7.18 31.47 1.41
CA SER A 444 -7.08 32.35 2.59
C SER A 444 -5.67 32.31 3.16
N PHE A 445 -5.30 33.24 4.03
CA PHE A 445 -4.03 33.24 4.75
C PHE A 445 -4.26 33.43 6.25
N TRP A 446 -3.47 32.73 7.06
CA TRP A 446 -3.28 33.06 8.47
C TRP A 446 -1.85 33.56 8.71
N PHE A 447 -1.65 34.38 9.75
CA PHE A 447 -0.33 34.99 10.05
C PHE A 447 0.31 34.45 11.33
N PHE A 448 -0.48 34.30 12.39
CA PHE A 448 0.03 33.97 13.73
C PHE A 448 -0.41 32.60 14.23
N ASN A 449 -1.62 32.19 13.89
CA ASN A 449 -2.26 30.97 14.36
C ASN A 449 -3.14 30.41 13.22
N PRO A 450 -3.03 29.12 12.86
CA PRO A 450 -3.85 28.49 11.83
C PRO A 450 -5.36 28.56 12.09
N GLU A 451 -5.81 28.70 13.34
CA GLU A 451 -7.22 28.87 13.69
C GLU A 451 -7.75 30.31 13.47
N ASN A 452 -6.89 31.27 13.13
CA ASN A 452 -7.25 32.68 12.94
C ASN A 452 -6.88 33.16 11.52
N LEU A 453 -7.84 33.09 10.59
CA LEU A 453 -7.68 33.54 9.20
C LEU A 453 -7.72 35.08 9.10
N GLU A 454 -6.76 35.63 8.37
CA GLU A 454 -6.48 37.08 8.30
C GLU A 454 -6.84 37.69 6.93
N LEU A 455 -6.73 36.91 5.85
CA LEU A 455 -6.88 37.40 4.47
C LEU A 455 -7.56 36.37 3.58
N PHE A 456 -8.33 36.82 2.59
CA PHE A 456 -8.81 36.03 1.46
C PHE A 456 -8.33 36.65 0.16
N VAL A 457 -7.85 35.82 -0.78
CA VAL A 457 -7.41 36.23 -2.12
C VAL A 457 -8.05 35.31 -3.16
N LYS A 458 -8.56 35.89 -4.24
CA LYS A 458 -9.03 35.16 -5.42
C LYS A 458 -8.42 35.71 -6.69
N VAL A 459 -8.10 34.81 -7.63
CA VAL A 459 -7.67 35.14 -8.98
C VAL A 459 -8.67 34.55 -9.96
N LEU A 460 -9.47 35.39 -10.60
CA LEU A 460 -10.55 34.99 -11.49
C LEU A 460 -10.17 35.17 -12.95
N ASP A 461 -10.73 34.32 -13.80
CA ASP A 461 -10.66 34.51 -15.25
C ASP A 461 -11.55 35.66 -15.69
N GLY A 462 -10.96 36.70 -16.25
CA GLY A 462 -11.70 37.74 -16.94
C GLY A 462 -11.76 37.52 -18.45
N CYS A 463 -11.03 36.54 -18.98
CA CYS A 463 -10.84 36.31 -20.42
C CYS A 463 -12.08 35.79 -21.13
N ASP A 464 -13.00 35.15 -20.40
CA ASP A 464 -14.28 34.67 -20.96
C ASP A 464 -15.20 35.83 -21.42
N ASN A 465 -14.88 37.06 -21.06
CA ASN A 465 -15.60 38.24 -21.50
C ASN A 465 -14.82 38.98 -22.59
N PRO A 466 -15.36 39.16 -23.81
CA PRO A 466 -14.64 39.75 -24.95
C PRO A 466 -14.20 41.20 -24.76
N ASN A 467 -14.65 41.88 -23.69
CA ASN A 467 -14.22 43.24 -23.36
C ASN A 467 -13.00 43.28 -22.43
N PHE A 468 -12.55 42.13 -21.92
CA PHE A 468 -11.44 42.03 -20.99
C PHE A 468 -10.40 41.04 -21.51
N ASN A 469 -9.14 41.44 -21.47
CA ASN A 469 -8.00 40.61 -21.83
C ASN A 469 -7.12 40.36 -20.59
N THR A 470 -7.74 40.15 -19.44
CA THR A 470 -7.06 40.21 -18.14
C THR A 470 -7.55 39.15 -17.16
N PHE A 471 -6.66 38.66 -16.30
CA PHE A 471 -7.03 37.99 -15.06
C PHE A 471 -7.26 39.02 -13.95
N TRP A 472 -8.22 38.75 -13.08
CA TRP A 472 -8.64 39.69 -12.04
C TRP A 472 -8.23 39.20 -10.66
N VAL A 473 -7.59 40.07 -9.88
CA VAL A 473 -7.21 39.80 -8.50
C VAL A 473 -8.14 40.55 -7.57
N PHE A 474 -8.80 39.80 -6.67
CA PHE A 474 -9.55 40.39 -5.58
C PHE A 474 -9.05 39.89 -4.24
N ALA A 475 -9.01 40.76 -3.25
CA ALA A 475 -8.67 40.37 -1.89
C ALA A 475 -9.39 41.22 -0.85
N ALA A 476 -9.62 40.65 0.31
CA ALA A 476 -10.14 41.33 1.49
C ALA A 476 -9.56 40.69 2.75
N GLY A 477 -9.33 41.49 3.80
CA GLY A 477 -8.70 41.01 5.03
C GLY A 477 -9.42 41.46 6.28
N LEU A 478 -9.33 40.64 7.32
CA LEU A 478 -9.83 40.88 8.68
C LEU A 478 -8.71 41.36 9.62
N THR A 479 -7.70 42.02 9.04
CA THR A 479 -6.44 42.31 9.71
C THR A 479 -6.10 43.80 9.77
N ASN A 480 -5.40 44.20 10.83
CA ASN A 480 -4.85 45.54 10.99
C ASN A 480 -3.32 45.59 10.95
N VAL A 481 -2.63 44.46 10.74
CA VAL A 481 -1.16 44.43 10.60
C VAL A 481 -0.71 44.96 9.25
N GLU A 482 0.58 45.27 9.09
CA GLU A 482 1.13 45.57 7.76
C GLU A 482 1.09 44.30 6.91
N VAL A 483 0.65 44.39 5.66
CA VAL A 483 0.54 43.24 4.75
C VAL A 483 0.99 43.63 3.35
N THR A 484 1.79 42.79 2.72
CA THR A 484 2.03 42.81 1.28
C THR A 484 1.51 41.53 0.67
N VAL A 485 0.51 41.62 -0.21
CA VAL A 485 0.05 40.48 -1.02
C VAL A 485 0.78 40.53 -2.35
N THR A 486 1.47 39.46 -2.72
CA THR A 486 2.17 39.36 -4.01
C THR A 486 1.50 38.30 -4.87
N VAL A 487 1.11 38.69 -6.09
CA VAL A 487 0.59 37.77 -7.11
C VAL A 487 1.56 37.75 -8.27
N THR A 488 2.01 36.56 -8.67
CA THR A 488 2.93 36.34 -9.79
C THR A 488 2.28 35.44 -10.81
N ASP A 489 2.23 35.89 -12.07
CA ASP A 489 1.84 35.07 -13.21
C ASP A 489 3.06 34.28 -13.69
N THR A 490 3.08 32.98 -13.42
CA THR A 490 4.21 32.09 -13.69
C THR A 490 4.48 31.91 -15.19
N GLN A 491 3.47 32.15 -16.04
CA GLN A 491 3.66 32.06 -17.49
C GLN A 491 4.39 33.26 -18.06
N THR A 492 4.16 34.45 -17.51
CA THR A 492 4.74 35.71 -18.02
C THR A 492 5.90 36.22 -17.18
N GLY A 493 6.05 35.73 -15.96
CA GLY A 493 6.98 36.23 -14.95
C GLY A 493 6.56 37.57 -14.33
N PHE A 494 5.42 38.15 -14.74
CA PHE A 494 4.96 39.43 -14.21
C PHE A 494 4.44 39.26 -12.77
N SER A 495 4.85 40.16 -11.88
CA SER A 495 4.47 40.16 -10.46
C SER A 495 3.87 41.49 -10.04
N ARG A 496 2.80 41.45 -9.25
CA ARG A 496 2.15 42.62 -8.66
C ARG A 496 2.03 42.48 -7.14
N GLY A 497 2.64 43.44 -6.43
CA GLY A 497 2.49 43.60 -4.99
C GLY A 497 1.37 44.58 -4.64
N TYR A 498 0.58 44.24 -3.62
CA TYR A 498 -0.46 45.07 -3.03
C TYR A 498 -0.12 45.32 -1.56
N PHE A 499 0.33 46.53 -1.27
CA PHE A 499 0.79 46.92 0.05
C PHE A 499 -0.31 47.58 0.87
N LYS A 500 -0.38 47.20 2.15
CA LYS A 500 -1.24 47.78 3.18
C LYS A 500 -0.39 48.10 4.41
N PRO A 501 -0.31 49.35 4.88
CA PRO A 501 0.49 49.71 6.06
C PRO A 501 -0.18 49.26 7.37
N PHE A 502 0.59 49.12 8.45
CA PHE A 502 0.06 48.84 9.79
C PHE A 502 -0.97 49.89 10.26
N GLY A 503 -2.04 49.43 10.93
CA GLY A 503 -3.02 50.29 11.62
C GLY A 503 -4.41 50.31 10.97
N PRO A 504 -4.58 50.83 9.74
CA PRO A 504 -5.88 50.86 9.06
C PRO A 504 -6.45 49.45 8.79
N PRO A 505 -7.76 49.31 8.55
CA PRO A 505 -8.33 48.06 8.02
C PRO A 505 -7.73 47.71 6.66
N PHE A 506 -7.72 46.42 6.30
CA PHE A 506 -7.27 45.98 4.99
C PHE A 506 -8.22 46.50 3.88
N PRO A 507 -7.76 47.37 2.96
CA PRO A 507 -8.62 47.88 1.90
C PRO A 507 -8.89 46.76 0.88
N PRO A 508 -10.13 46.65 0.36
CA PRO A 508 -10.42 45.63 -0.65
C PRO A 508 -9.57 45.87 -1.91
N ILE A 509 -8.91 44.82 -2.38
CA ILE A 509 -8.24 44.81 -3.68
C ILE A 509 -9.30 44.41 -4.71
N LEU A 510 -9.50 45.26 -5.72
CA LEU A 510 -10.46 45.06 -6.82
C LEU A 510 -9.74 45.27 -8.16
N ASN A 511 -8.66 44.50 -8.40
CA ASN A 511 -7.79 44.71 -9.56
C ASN A 511 -8.25 43.86 -10.74
N THR A 512 -8.59 44.50 -11.86
CA THR A 512 -9.09 43.81 -13.06
C THR A 512 -8.22 44.04 -14.29
N ASP A 513 -7.01 44.60 -14.12
CA ASP A 513 -6.22 45.13 -15.24
C ASP A 513 -4.74 44.70 -15.25
N SER A 514 -4.18 44.26 -14.11
CA SER A 514 -2.73 44.11 -13.98
C SER A 514 -2.15 42.86 -14.62
N PHE A 515 -2.98 41.86 -14.96
CA PHE A 515 -2.55 40.60 -15.58
C PHE A 515 -3.16 40.45 -16.97
N ALA A 516 -2.77 41.33 -17.90
CA ALA A 516 -3.38 41.50 -19.22
C ALA A 516 -2.91 40.49 -20.29
N THR A 517 -3.02 39.21 -20.00
CA THR A 517 -2.41 38.13 -20.79
C THR A 517 -3.31 36.90 -20.84
N CYS A 518 -4.46 37.00 -21.50
CA CYS A 518 -5.30 35.81 -21.74
C CYS A 518 -4.56 34.75 -22.57
N PRO A 519 -4.89 33.45 -22.38
CA PRO A 519 -4.27 32.33 -23.11
C PRO A 519 -4.36 32.45 -24.63
#